data_AF-A0A484HMC9-F1
#
_entry.id   AF-A0A484HMC9-F1
#
_cell.length_a   1.000
_cell.length_b   1.000
_cell.length_c   1.000
_cell.angle_alpha   90.00
_cell.angle_beta   90.00
_cell.angle_gamma   90.00
#
_symmetry.space_group_name_H-M   'P 1'
#
loop_
_entity.id
_entity.type
_entity.pdbx_description
1 polymer ?
#
loop_
_entity_poly.entity_id
_entity_poly.type
_entity_poly.pdbx_seq_one_letter_code
_entity_poly.pdbx_strand_id
1 'polypeptide(L)'
;MDGAFYSTEYTYNSKTKEWHPHIHIFALLNEWIDQEELSETWHDITLDSYIVDIRRVKKTKEHGYSKAVAEVCKYALKFSDLSLENTWEAYLSLKGSRLTGCFGSMYGVKLPEKLTDDLPLDDLPYMELLYRFVFGKKSYYDLEITKDVKPNKRNEEG
;
A
#
# COMPACT_ATOMS: atom_id res chain seq x y z
N MET A 1 -10.97 19.49 -5.30
CA MET A 1 -10.42 18.25 -4.72
C MET A 1 -10.44 18.39 -3.20
N ASP A 2 -10.93 17.41 -2.44
CA ASP A 2 -11.05 17.50 -0.97
C ASP A 2 -9.83 16.89 -0.24
N GLY A 3 -9.25 15.85 -0.82
CA GLY A 3 -8.01 15.25 -0.33
C GLY A 3 -7.55 14.12 -1.23
N ALA A 4 -6.27 13.78 -1.19
CA ALA A 4 -5.73 12.66 -1.93
C ALA A 4 -4.46 12.13 -1.28
N PHE A 5 -4.08 10.92 -1.68
CA PHE A 5 -2.74 10.41 -1.46
C PHE A 5 -2.20 9.80 -2.75
N TYR A 6 -0.88 9.81 -2.88
CA TYR A 6 -0.21 9.39 -4.10
C TYR A 6 1.11 8.67 -3.82
N SER A 7 1.52 7.88 -4.79
CA SER A 7 2.84 7.26 -4.86
C SER A 7 3.38 7.34 -6.28
N THR A 8 4.67 7.60 -6.41
CA THR A 8 5.38 7.50 -7.69
C THR A 8 6.01 6.12 -7.85
N GLU A 9 5.90 5.54 -9.04
CA GLU A 9 6.58 4.31 -9.45
C GLU A 9 7.59 4.64 -10.54
N TYR A 10 8.77 4.04 -10.48
CA TYR A 10 9.78 4.16 -11.54
C TYR A 10 10.14 2.78 -12.03
N THR A 11 9.84 2.52 -13.31
CA THR A 11 10.19 1.28 -13.98
C THR A 11 11.19 1.55 -15.10
N TYR A 12 11.99 0.55 -15.45
CA TYR A 12 12.99 0.68 -16.50
C TYR A 12 12.78 -0.37 -17.59
N ASN A 13 12.70 0.07 -18.84
CA ASN A 13 12.59 -0.81 -19.98
C ASN A 13 13.98 -1.22 -20.48
N SER A 14 14.37 -2.47 -20.22
CA SER A 14 15.71 -2.95 -20.60
C SER A 14 15.94 -3.03 -22.11
N LYS A 15 14.89 -3.05 -22.93
CA LYS A 15 14.95 -3.10 -24.40
C LYS A 15 15.14 -1.71 -25.02
N THR A 16 14.34 -0.74 -24.60
CA THR A 16 14.42 0.64 -25.14
C THR A 16 15.43 1.50 -24.39
N LYS A 17 15.89 1.04 -23.22
CA LYS A 17 16.84 1.72 -22.32
C LYS A 17 16.27 3.00 -21.69
N GLU A 18 14.96 3.06 -21.54
CA GLU A 18 14.25 4.24 -21.06
C GLU A 18 13.62 4.03 -19.66
N TRP A 19 13.51 5.13 -18.92
CA TRP A 19 12.80 5.21 -17.65
C TRP A 19 11.33 5.54 -17.89
N HIS A 20 10.45 4.82 -17.20
CA HIS A 20 9.00 4.98 -17.31
C HIS A 20 8.46 5.37 -15.91
N PRO A 21 8.40 6.67 -15.61
CA PRO A 21 7.79 7.17 -14.38
C PRO A 21 6.27 7.07 -14.44
N HIS A 22 5.66 6.59 -13.37
CA HIS A 22 4.21 6.59 -13.18
C HIS A 22 3.86 7.28 -11.88
N ILE A 23 2.69 7.91 -11.85
CA ILE A 23 2.09 8.42 -10.62
C ILE A 23 0.74 7.76 -10.42
N HIS A 24 0.54 7.20 -9.24
CA HIS A 24 -0.72 6.59 -8.83
C HIS A 24 -1.34 7.46 -7.75
N ILE A 25 -2.60 7.87 -7.95
CA ILE A 25 -3.29 8.82 -7.07
C ILE A 25 -4.65 8.24 -6.68
N PHE A 26 -4.96 8.25 -5.38
CA PHE A 26 -6.30 8.04 -4.88
C PHE A 26 -6.86 9.36 -4.37
N ALA A 27 -7.98 9.81 -4.94
CA ALA A 27 -8.51 11.15 -4.73
C ALA A 27 -9.97 11.16 -4.27
N LEU A 28 -10.28 12.08 -3.36
CA LEU A 28 -11.63 12.53 -3.03
C LEU A 28 -11.98 13.74 -3.88
N LEU A 29 -12.94 13.55 -4.76
CA LEU A 29 -13.37 14.53 -5.75
C LEU A 29 -14.77 15.05 -5.42
N ASN A 30 -14.91 16.38 -5.39
CA ASN A 30 -16.21 17.05 -5.36
C ASN A 30 -16.77 17.21 -6.79
N GLU A 31 -15.87 17.37 -7.75
CA GLU A 31 -16.16 17.49 -9.19
C GLU A 31 -15.24 16.54 -9.96
N TRP A 32 -15.72 16.02 -11.08
CA TRP A 32 -14.95 15.08 -11.89
C TRP A 32 -13.74 15.76 -12.53
N ILE A 33 -12.63 15.04 -12.67
CA ILE A 33 -11.42 15.57 -13.32
C ILE A 33 -11.63 15.53 -14.83
N ASP A 34 -11.32 16.64 -15.51
CA ASP A 34 -11.20 16.66 -16.96
C ASP A 34 -9.97 15.86 -17.38
N GLN A 35 -10.21 14.76 -18.11
CA GLN A 35 -9.15 13.85 -18.52
C GLN A 35 -8.29 14.44 -19.65
N GLU A 36 -8.85 15.30 -20.49
CA GLU A 36 -8.12 15.93 -21.59
C GLU A 36 -7.15 16.98 -21.04
N GLU A 37 -7.63 17.86 -20.16
CA GLU A 37 -6.78 18.85 -19.47
C GLU A 37 -5.67 18.17 -18.65
N LEU A 38 -5.99 17.08 -17.96
CA LEU A 38 -4.98 16.32 -17.21
C LEU A 38 -3.94 15.68 -18.14
N SER A 39 -4.37 15.18 -19.30
CA SER A 39 -3.49 14.60 -20.31
C SER A 39 -2.54 15.62 -20.89
N GLU A 40 -3.02 16.83 -21.21
CA GLU A 40 -2.20 17.95 -21.66
C GLU A 40 -1.19 18.37 -20.59
N THR A 41 -1.64 18.52 -19.34
CA THR A 41 -0.75 18.84 -18.21
C THR A 41 0.33 17.77 -18.03
N TRP A 42 -0.03 16.50 -18.18
CA TRP A 42 0.92 15.39 -18.09
C TRP A 42 1.94 15.42 -19.23
N HIS A 43 1.51 15.74 -20.44
CA HIS A 43 2.40 15.93 -21.57
C HIS A 43 3.32 17.14 -21.40
N ASP A 44 2.85 18.25 -20.84
CA ASP A 44 3.70 19.42 -20.58
C ASP A 44 4.83 19.11 -19.58
N ILE A 45 4.60 18.15 -18.68
CA ILE A 45 5.60 17.69 -17.70
C ILE A 45 6.55 16.65 -18.30
N THR A 46 6.01 15.66 -19.02
CA THR A 46 6.78 14.50 -19.52
C THR A 46 7.41 14.74 -20.88
N LEU A 47 6.83 15.65 -21.67
CA LEU A 47 7.19 16.03 -23.03
C LEU A 47 7.04 14.93 -24.09
N ASP A 48 6.58 13.74 -23.70
CA ASP A 48 6.46 12.58 -24.59
C ASP A 48 5.26 11.66 -24.29
N SER A 49 4.46 11.96 -23.27
CA SER A 49 3.37 11.08 -22.82
C SER A 49 2.05 11.83 -22.59
N TYR A 50 0.96 11.25 -23.11
CA TYR A 50 -0.43 11.68 -22.87
C TYR A 50 -1.21 10.63 -22.07
N ILE A 51 -0.51 9.67 -21.47
CA ILE A 51 -1.16 8.49 -20.89
C ILE A 51 -1.68 8.81 -19.50
N VAL A 52 -2.99 8.99 -19.39
CA VAL A 52 -3.72 9.17 -18.13
C VAL A 52 -4.93 8.24 -18.08
N ASP A 53 -5.16 7.59 -16.94
CA ASP A 53 -6.32 6.73 -16.69
C ASP A 53 -7.04 7.18 -15.42
N ILE A 54 -8.29 7.63 -15.56
CA ILE A 54 -9.10 8.12 -14.44
C ILE A 54 -10.32 7.22 -14.30
N ARG A 55 -10.46 6.58 -13.13
CA ARG A 55 -11.55 5.65 -12.88
C ARG A 55 -12.24 5.93 -11.56
N ARG A 56 -13.58 5.89 -11.59
CA ARG A 56 -14.38 6.01 -10.37
C ARG A 56 -14.34 4.67 -9.63
N VAL A 57 -13.83 4.68 -8.40
CA VAL A 57 -13.83 3.51 -7.52
C VAL A 57 -15.26 3.20 -7.07
N LYS A 58 -15.76 2.01 -7.41
CA LYS A 58 -17.12 1.56 -7.06
C LYS A 58 -17.06 0.65 -5.83
N LYS A 59 -18.03 0.78 -4.93
CA LYS A 59 -18.22 -0.12 -3.80
C LYS A 59 -18.85 -1.44 -4.29
N THR A 60 -18.04 -2.38 -4.78
CA THR A 60 -18.48 -3.76 -5.04
C THR A 60 -17.93 -4.69 -3.95
N LYS A 61 -18.63 -5.81 -3.68
CA LYS A 61 -18.24 -6.77 -2.63
C LYS A 61 -16.87 -7.41 -2.88
N GLU A 62 -16.42 -7.52 -4.12
CA GLU A 62 -15.13 -8.13 -4.49
C GLU A 62 -13.99 -7.11 -4.68
N HIS A 63 -14.28 -5.88 -5.12
CA HIS A 63 -13.28 -4.86 -5.45
C HIS A 63 -13.64 -3.54 -4.75
N GLY A 64 -13.71 -3.60 -3.41
CA GLY A 64 -13.99 -2.43 -2.59
C GLY A 64 -12.86 -1.40 -2.60
N TYR A 65 -13.08 -0.29 -1.87
CA TYR A 65 -12.11 0.80 -1.71
C TYR A 65 -10.73 0.33 -1.23
N SER A 66 -10.67 -0.74 -0.44
CA SER A 66 -9.42 -1.33 0.04
C SER A 66 -8.49 -1.80 -1.08
N LYS A 67 -9.04 -2.36 -2.17
CA LYS A 67 -8.22 -2.83 -3.31
C LYS A 67 -7.61 -1.66 -4.07
N ALA A 68 -8.38 -0.60 -4.29
CA ALA A 68 -7.90 0.62 -4.94
C ALA A 68 -6.85 1.35 -4.09
N VAL A 69 -7.06 1.42 -2.77
CA VAL A 69 -6.08 1.98 -1.83
C VAL A 69 -4.80 1.13 -1.83
N ALA A 70 -4.93 -0.20 -1.77
CA ALA A 70 -3.79 -1.11 -1.81
C ALA A 70 -3.01 -1.02 -3.12
N GLU A 71 -3.69 -0.80 -4.25
CA GLU A 71 -3.04 -0.61 -5.55
C GLU A 71 -2.16 0.64 -5.56
N VAL A 72 -2.66 1.79 -5.10
CA VAL A 72 -1.83 3.00 -4.97
C VAL A 72 -0.68 2.76 -3.97
N CYS A 73 -0.92 2.12 -2.84
CA CYS A 73 0.14 1.87 -1.86
C CYS A 73 1.19 0.83 -2.30
N LYS A 74 0.85 -0.10 -3.20
CA LYS A 74 1.75 -1.16 -3.69
C LYS A 74 3.03 -0.61 -4.33
N TYR A 75 2.92 0.55 -4.98
CA TYR A 75 3.95 1.06 -5.86
C TYR A 75 5.00 1.94 -5.18
N ALA A 76 4.82 2.24 -3.90
CA ALA A 76 5.80 2.98 -3.12
C ALA A 76 7.18 2.29 -3.01
N LEU A 77 7.30 0.99 -3.35
CA LEU A 77 8.47 0.16 -3.02
C LEU A 77 8.99 -0.74 -4.15
N LYS A 78 8.60 -0.55 -5.42
CA LYS A 78 8.85 -1.55 -6.47
C LYS A 78 10.26 -1.47 -7.13
N PHE A 79 11.32 -1.39 -6.32
CA PHE A 79 12.71 -1.46 -6.79
C PHE A 79 13.22 -2.88 -7.07
N SER A 80 12.43 -3.92 -6.74
CA SER A 80 12.86 -5.32 -6.81
C SER A 80 13.22 -5.81 -8.22
N ASP A 81 12.71 -5.14 -9.26
CA ASP A 81 12.83 -5.58 -10.64
C ASP A 81 13.99 -4.86 -11.38
N LEU A 82 14.74 -3.99 -10.72
CA LEU A 82 15.85 -3.21 -11.30
C LEU A 82 17.20 -3.91 -11.09
N SER A 83 18.13 -3.70 -12.03
CA SER A 83 19.54 -4.09 -11.83
C SER A 83 20.20 -3.22 -10.75
N LEU A 84 21.38 -3.64 -10.26
CA LEU A 84 22.12 -2.88 -9.26
C LEU A 84 22.47 -1.48 -9.77
N GLU A 85 22.89 -1.37 -11.03
CA GLU A 85 23.28 -0.13 -11.69
C GLU A 85 22.08 0.83 -11.79
N ASN A 86 20.94 0.33 -12.29
CA ASN A 86 19.72 1.13 -12.40
C ASN A 86 19.18 1.54 -11.03
N THR A 87 19.30 0.67 -10.03
CA THR A 87 18.90 0.99 -8.65
C THR A 87 19.77 2.12 -8.08
N TRP A 88 21.08 2.09 -8.36
CA TRP A 88 22.00 3.15 -7.95
C TRP A 88 21.72 4.48 -8.65
N GLU A 89 21.46 4.45 -9.96
CA GLU A 89 21.07 5.63 -10.74
C GLU A 89 19.74 6.23 -10.24
N ALA A 90 18.73 5.40 -10.01
CA ALA A 90 17.45 5.81 -9.45
C ALA A 90 17.65 6.43 -8.06
N TYR A 91 18.48 5.82 -7.20
CA TYR A 91 18.77 6.37 -5.88
C TYR A 91 19.41 7.76 -5.98
N LEU A 92 20.45 7.94 -6.81
CA LEU A 92 21.11 9.24 -6.95
C LEU A 92 20.15 10.32 -7.47
N SER A 93 19.26 9.95 -8.40
CA SER A 93 18.31 10.88 -9.02
C SER A 93 17.13 11.23 -8.10
N LEU A 94 16.65 10.27 -7.30
CA LEU A 94 15.44 10.41 -6.49
C LEU A 94 15.74 10.73 -5.02
N LYS A 95 17.00 10.67 -4.58
CA LYS A 95 17.37 10.96 -3.19
C LYS A 95 16.97 12.37 -2.81
N GLY A 96 16.18 12.49 -1.75
CA GLY A 96 15.66 13.76 -1.24
C GLY A 96 14.34 14.19 -1.88
N SER A 97 13.88 13.49 -2.92
CA SER A 97 12.56 13.69 -3.51
C SER A 97 11.48 13.01 -2.68
N ARG A 98 10.31 13.64 -2.62
CA ARG A 98 9.14 13.08 -1.94
C ARG A 98 8.37 12.17 -2.88
N LEU A 99 8.58 10.86 -2.76
CA LEU A 99 7.99 9.83 -3.64
C LEU A 99 6.56 9.42 -3.25
N THR A 100 6.17 9.71 -2.01
CA THR A 100 4.81 9.47 -1.51
C THR A 100 4.30 10.67 -0.73
N GLY A 101 2.99 10.90 -0.79
CA GLY A 101 2.39 12.03 -0.11
C GLY A 101 0.89 11.87 0.09
N CYS A 102 0.36 12.66 1.01
CA CYS A 102 -1.07 12.82 1.21
C CYS A 102 -1.36 14.27 1.58
N PHE A 103 -2.56 14.74 1.25
CA PHE A 103 -3.03 16.10 1.52
C PHE A 103 -4.55 16.15 1.69
N GLY A 104 -5.05 17.28 2.22
CA GLY A 104 -6.47 17.51 2.46
C GLY A 104 -7.05 16.55 3.50
N SER A 105 -8.30 16.12 3.30
CA SER A 105 -8.99 15.18 4.21
C SER A 105 -8.33 13.80 4.35
N MET A 106 -7.38 13.48 3.46
CA MET A 106 -6.60 12.23 3.50
C MET A 106 -5.25 12.40 4.23
N TYR A 107 -4.94 13.60 4.75
CA TYR A 107 -3.74 13.87 5.54
C TYR A 107 -4.04 13.92 7.03
N GLY A 108 -3.17 13.31 7.84
CA GLY A 108 -3.28 13.38 9.30
C GLY A 108 -4.37 12.48 9.88
N VAL A 109 -4.51 11.25 9.35
CA VAL A 109 -5.30 10.20 10.01
C VAL A 109 -4.82 10.10 11.46
N LYS A 110 -5.69 10.48 12.39
CA LYS A 110 -5.48 10.22 13.82
C LYS A 110 -5.60 8.72 13.99
N LEU A 111 -4.46 8.04 13.93
CA LEU A 111 -4.40 6.65 14.30
C LEU A 111 -4.89 6.56 15.75
N PRO A 112 -5.85 5.66 16.06
CA PRO A 112 -6.15 5.35 17.45
C PRO A 112 -4.84 4.93 18.14
N GLU A 113 -4.67 5.28 19.43
CA GLU A 113 -3.46 4.95 20.20
C GLU A 113 -3.13 3.44 20.18
N LYS A 114 -4.14 2.61 19.91
CA LYS A 114 -4.02 1.17 19.68
C LYS A 114 -4.27 0.86 18.21
N LEU A 115 -3.20 0.44 17.51
CA LEU A 115 -3.24 -0.14 16.16
C LEU A 115 -3.48 -1.66 16.17
N THR A 116 -3.59 -2.27 17.35
CA THR A 116 -3.96 -3.67 17.46
C THR A 116 -5.39 -3.82 16.98
N ASP A 117 -5.65 -4.78 16.08
CA ASP A 117 -6.98 -5.37 15.97
C ASP A 117 -7.42 -5.63 17.41
N ASP A 118 -8.51 -5.02 17.87
CA ASP A 118 -9.08 -5.35 19.18
C ASP A 118 -9.31 -6.85 19.14
N LEU A 119 -8.45 -7.61 19.82
CA LEU A 119 -8.61 -9.04 19.96
C LEU A 119 -10.05 -9.22 20.46
N PRO A 120 -10.87 -10.03 19.77
CA PRO A 120 -12.22 -10.30 20.24
C PRO A 120 -12.10 -10.65 21.72
N LEU A 121 -12.85 -9.91 22.55
CA LEU A 121 -12.71 -9.82 24.01
C LEU A 121 -12.19 -11.11 24.64
N ASP A 122 -11.38 -10.98 25.72
CA ASP A 122 -10.80 -12.04 26.58
C ASP A 122 -11.78 -13.18 27.01
N ASP A 123 -13.05 -13.08 26.63
CA ASP A 123 -14.18 -13.96 26.89
C ASP A 123 -14.59 -14.89 25.72
N LEU A 124 -13.88 -14.91 24.58
CA LEU A 124 -14.17 -15.86 23.50
C LEU A 124 -13.20 -17.06 23.51
N PRO A 125 -13.70 -18.29 23.33
CA PRO A 125 -12.83 -19.46 23.27
C PRO A 125 -11.92 -19.38 22.03
N TYR A 126 -10.64 -19.61 22.22
CA TYR A 126 -9.64 -19.55 21.15
C TYR A 126 -8.65 -20.70 21.24
N MET A 127 -7.97 -20.97 20.11
CA MET A 127 -6.95 -22.00 20.03
C MET A 127 -5.57 -21.35 19.93
N GLU A 128 -4.71 -21.62 20.91
CA GLU A 128 -3.30 -21.23 20.88
C GLU A 128 -2.51 -22.28 20.08
N LEU A 129 -1.85 -21.83 19.02
CA LEU A 129 -0.94 -22.65 18.22
C LEU A 129 0.48 -22.07 18.32
N LEU A 130 1.41 -22.82 18.91
CA LEU A 130 2.83 -22.42 18.97
C LEU A 130 3.61 -23.16 17.89
N TYR A 131 4.14 -22.40 16.94
CA TYR A 131 5.01 -22.96 15.90
C TYR A 131 6.48 -22.68 16.22
N ARG A 132 7.33 -23.70 16.08
CA ARG A 132 8.78 -23.56 16.11
C ARG A 132 9.31 -23.59 14.69
N PHE A 133 10.11 -22.60 14.33
CA PHE A 133 10.80 -22.61 13.06
C PHE A 133 11.98 -23.58 13.12
N VAL A 134 12.02 -24.54 12.20
CA VAL A 134 13.09 -25.54 12.09
C VAL A 134 13.92 -25.25 10.85
N PHE A 135 15.20 -24.94 11.08
CA PHE A 135 16.15 -24.65 10.01
C PHE A 135 16.72 -25.95 9.41
N GLY A 136 16.68 -26.06 8.09
CA GLY A 136 17.19 -27.23 7.37
C GLY A 136 17.24 -27.00 5.86
N LYS A 137 17.61 -28.05 5.09
CA LYS A 137 17.68 -27.97 3.60
C LYS A 137 16.36 -27.51 2.96
N LYS A 138 15.23 -27.85 3.58
CA LYS A 138 13.95 -27.15 3.40
C LYS A 138 13.50 -26.75 4.79
N SER A 139 13.48 -25.44 5.05
CA SER A 139 13.02 -24.93 6.34
C SER A 139 11.50 -25.00 6.42
N TYR A 140 10.98 -25.28 7.61
CA TYR A 140 9.54 -25.40 7.86
C TYR A 140 9.18 -24.93 9.27
N TYR A 141 7.90 -24.72 9.50
CA TYR A 141 7.34 -24.47 10.83
C TYR A 141 6.75 -25.77 11.36
N ASP A 142 7.23 -26.21 12.51
CA ASP A 142 6.69 -27.36 13.22
C ASP A 142 5.71 -26.88 14.29
N LEU A 143 4.56 -27.56 14.43
CA LEU A 143 3.55 -27.20 15.42
C LEU A 143 3.90 -27.91 16.73
N GLU A 144 4.36 -27.14 17.71
CA GLU A 144 4.83 -27.68 18.99
C GLU A 144 3.70 -27.81 20.02
N ILE A 145 2.79 -26.84 20.04
CA ILE A 145 1.73 -26.77 21.05
C ILE A 145 0.42 -26.39 20.39
N THR A 146 -0.61 -27.17 20.71
CA THR A 146 -2.01 -26.80 20.49
C THR A 146 -2.71 -26.77 21.84
N LYS A 147 -3.29 -25.62 22.19
CA LYS A 147 -4.00 -25.46 23.45
C LYS A 147 -5.35 -24.80 23.19
N ASP A 148 -6.40 -25.49 23.61
CA ASP A 148 -7.76 -24.94 23.65
C ASP A 148 -7.89 -24.07 24.90
N VAL A 149 -8.10 -22.77 24.70
CA VAL A 149 -8.27 -21.81 25.78
C VAL A 149 -9.74 -21.45 25.90
N LYS A 150 -10.33 -21.86 27.03
CA LYS A 150 -11.67 -21.45 27.42
C LYS A 150 -11.61 -20.08 28.10
N PRO A 151 -12.63 -19.24 27.90
CA PRO A 151 -12.68 -17.92 28.51
C PRO A 151 -12.63 -18.01 30.03
N ASN A 152 -11.74 -17.23 30.62
CA ASN A 152 -11.57 -17.18 32.05
C ASN A 152 -12.41 -16.01 32.57
N LYS A 153 -13.61 -16.28 33.11
CA LYS A 153 -14.40 -15.25 33.80
C LYS A 153 -13.56 -14.69 34.95
N ARG A 154 -12.82 -13.60 34.75
CA ARG A 154 -12.31 -12.82 35.86
C ARG A 154 -13.51 -12.16 36.51
N ASN A 155 -13.69 -12.47 37.78
CA ASN A 155 -14.76 -11.93 38.63
C ASN A 155 -14.82 -10.41 38.49
N GLU A 156 -15.98 -9.91 38.03
CA GLU A 156 -16.42 -8.54 38.25
C GLU A 156 -16.79 -8.39 39.74
N GLU A 157 -15.80 -8.38 40.64
CA GLU A 157 -15.98 -7.90 42.01
C GLU A 157 -14.70 -7.18 42.47
N GLY A 158 -14.80 -5.85 42.61
CA GLY A 158 -13.76 -4.99 43.19
C GLY A 158 -13.71 -3.60 42.60
#